data_AF-X1MAJ9-F1
#
_entry.id   AF-X1MAJ9-F1
#
_cell.length_a   1.000
_cell.length_b   1.000
_cell.length_c   1.000
_cell.angle_alpha   90.00
_cell.angle_beta   90.00
_cell.angle_gamma   90.00
#
_symmetry.space_group_name_H-M   'P 1'
#
loop_
_entity.id
_entity.type
_entity.pdbx_description
1 polymer ?
#
loop_
_entity_poly.entity_id
_entity_poly.type
_entity_poly.pdbx_seq_one_letter_code
_entity_poly.pdbx_strand_id
1 'polypeptide(L)'
;MIKGFGFWVLISIAIILVIMFLLGQTLSLFNYELTVAWGLQESSEEVGDVGVAFLKGYAFGDTIFYIPLLVLGIIGLIKRRKWGLYSMFGALTISVYWPATILYAIFIERTAITLTPDKYISFSILLPLIMVYGLLGMLYLYRHKKEYN
;
A
#
# COMPACT_ATOMS: atom_id res chain seq x y z
N MET A 1 -3.79 6.13 -29.56
CA MET A 1 -2.81 6.70 -28.61
C MET A 1 -2.13 5.57 -27.85
N ILE A 2 -0.80 5.53 -27.85
CA ILE A 2 0.01 4.44 -27.29
C ILE A 2 0.14 4.65 -25.77
N LYS A 3 0.11 3.57 -24.98
CA LYS A 3 0.36 3.64 -23.53
C LYS A 3 1.80 4.11 -23.32
N GLY A 4 1.98 5.32 -22.80
CA GLY A 4 3.30 5.92 -22.58
C GLY A 4 4.05 5.29 -21.41
N PHE A 5 5.33 5.64 -21.25
CA PHE A 5 6.20 5.13 -20.19
C PHE A 5 5.59 5.27 -18.79
N GLY A 6 5.07 6.46 -18.45
CA GLY A 6 4.46 6.72 -17.13
C GLY A 6 3.25 5.83 -16.81
N PHE A 7 2.47 5.43 -17.83
CA PHE A 7 1.37 4.48 -17.65
C PHE A 7 1.90 3.13 -17.17
N TRP A 8 2.93 2.61 -17.84
CA TRP A 8 3.47 1.29 -17.51
C TRP A 8 4.24 1.30 -16.20
N VAL A 9 4.92 2.39 -15.84
CA VAL A 9 5.50 2.55 -14.49
C VAL A 9 4.41 2.47 -13.41
N LEU A 10 3.30 3.20 -13.59
CA LEU A 10 2.17 3.16 -12.65
C LEU A 10 1.62 1.74 -12.47
N ILE A 11 1.38 1.04 -13.58
CA ILE A 11 0.82 -0.31 -13.58
C ILE A 11 1.77 -1.34 -13.00
N SER A 12 3.06 -1.32 -13.37
CA SER A 12 4.04 -2.29 -12.87
C SER A 12 4.22 -2.18 -11.36
N ILE A 13 4.31 -0.97 -10.82
CA ILE A 13 4.40 -0.78 -9.37
C ILE A 13 3.10 -1.24 -8.68
N ALA A 14 1.93 -0.94 -9.25
CA ALA A 14 0.65 -1.40 -8.70
C ALA A 14 0.57 -2.93 -8.62
N ILE A 15 1.05 -3.64 -9.66
CA ILE A 15 1.09 -5.11 -9.67
C ILE A 15 2.02 -5.64 -8.58
N ILE A 16 3.21 -5.05 -8.41
CA ILE A 16 4.14 -5.42 -7.34
C ILE A 16 3.47 -5.22 -5.97
N LEU A 17 2.81 -4.08 -5.75
CA LEU A 17 2.09 -3.79 -4.51
C LEU A 17 0.97 -4.80 -4.24
N VAL A 18 0.19 -5.19 -5.25
CA VAL A 18 -0.84 -6.24 -5.10
C VAL A 18 -0.22 -7.54 -4.59
N ILE A 19 0.88 -7.99 -5.19
CA ILE A 19 1.56 -9.22 -4.76
C ILE A 19 2.08 -9.07 -3.33
N MET A 20 2.75 -7.96 -3.01
CA MET A 20 3.27 -7.71 -1.68
C MET A 20 2.17 -7.64 -0.61
N PHE A 21 1.02 -7.00 -0.90
CA PHE A 21 -0.07 -6.92 0.06
C PHE A 21 -0.84 -8.23 0.19
N LEU A 22 -0.95 -9.06 -0.86
CA LEU A 22 -1.49 -10.41 -0.69
C LEU A 22 -0.63 -11.24 0.27
N LEU A 23 0.70 -11.14 0.15
CA LEU A 23 1.65 -11.86 1.02
C LEU A 23 1.75 -11.26 2.43
N GLY A 24 1.73 -9.95 2.57
CA GLY A 24 1.89 -9.29 3.87
C GLY A 24 0.57 -9.08 4.62
N GLN A 25 -0.46 -8.60 3.92
CA GLN A 25 -1.75 -8.27 4.54
C GLN A 25 -2.70 -9.47 4.53
N THR A 26 -3.07 -9.97 3.36
CA THR A 26 -4.07 -11.05 3.29
C THR A 26 -3.61 -12.33 3.99
N LEU A 27 -2.35 -12.74 3.80
CA LEU A 27 -1.81 -13.91 4.51
C LEU A 27 -1.82 -13.74 6.04
N SER A 28 -1.56 -12.53 6.55
CA SER A 28 -1.50 -12.28 8.00
C SER A 28 -2.83 -12.50 8.73
N LEU A 29 -3.95 -12.41 7.99
CA LEU A 29 -5.28 -12.73 8.51
C LEU A 29 -5.47 -14.23 8.78
N PHE A 30 -4.75 -15.09 8.05
CA PHE A 30 -4.81 -16.53 8.18
C PHE A 30 -3.65 -17.09 9.01
N ASN A 31 -2.46 -16.49 8.88
CA ASN A 31 -1.26 -16.91 9.57
C ASN A 31 -0.33 -15.71 9.82
N TYR A 32 -0.62 -15.00 10.90
CA TYR A 32 0.14 -13.82 11.32
C TYR A 32 1.60 -14.15 11.64
N GLU A 33 1.85 -15.26 12.34
CA GLU A 33 3.20 -15.62 12.76
C GLU A 33 4.10 -15.97 11.58
N LEU A 34 3.55 -16.55 10.52
CA LEU A 34 4.28 -16.75 9.27
C LEU A 34 4.68 -15.42 8.63
N THR A 35 3.77 -14.44 8.59
CA THR A 35 4.08 -13.12 8.05
C THR A 35 5.10 -12.35 8.89
N VAL A 36 5.09 -12.52 10.22
CA VAL A 36 6.13 -12.00 11.12
C VAL A 36 7.47 -12.67 10.83
N ALA A 37 7.50 -14.00 10.71
CA ALA A 37 8.72 -14.77 10.42
C ALA A 37 9.34 -14.41 9.06
N TRP A 38 8.52 -14.01 8.09
CA TRP A 38 8.98 -13.51 6.78
C TRP A 38 9.36 -12.02 6.79
N GLY A 39 9.20 -11.33 7.93
CA GLY A 39 9.49 -9.90 8.06
C GLY A 39 8.47 -8.99 7.37
N LEU A 40 7.26 -9.50 7.07
CA LEU A 40 6.18 -8.77 6.42
C LEU A 40 5.21 -8.09 7.39
N GLN A 41 5.26 -8.47 8.67
CA GLN A 41 4.47 -7.90 9.77
C GLN A 41 5.34 -7.78 11.04
N GLU A 42 4.84 -7.04 12.02
CA GLU A 42 5.50 -6.79 13.31
C GLU A 42 5.00 -7.74 14.39
N SER A 43 5.91 -8.16 15.28
CA SER A 43 5.56 -9.02 16.40
C SER A 43 4.97 -8.22 17.58
N SER A 44 4.37 -8.90 18.55
CA SER A 44 3.86 -8.25 19.77
C SER A 44 4.98 -7.65 20.61
N GLU A 45 6.22 -8.15 20.51
CA GLU A 45 7.38 -7.54 21.16
C GLU A 45 7.76 -6.19 20.52
N GLU A 46 7.46 -6.00 19.23
CA GLU A 46 7.78 -4.77 18.51
C GLU A 46 6.70 -3.69 18.66
N VAL A 47 5.42 -4.07 18.70
CA VAL A 47 4.29 -3.13 18.65
C VAL A 47 3.23 -3.35 19.75
N GLY A 48 3.40 -4.34 20.62
CA GLY A 48 2.42 -4.73 21.64
C GLY A 48 1.19 -5.43 21.07
N ASP A 49 0.39 -6.07 21.93
CA ASP A 49 -0.82 -6.78 21.53
C ASP A 49 -1.86 -5.86 20.87
N VAL A 50 -1.96 -4.63 21.35
CA VAL A 50 -2.82 -3.60 20.75
C VAL A 50 -2.31 -3.25 19.35
N GLY A 51 -1.00 -3.07 19.17
CA GLY A 51 -0.41 -2.82 17.85
C GLY A 51 -0.67 -3.95 16.86
N VAL A 52 -0.50 -5.20 17.30
CA VAL A 52 -0.85 -6.39 16.49
C VAL A 52 -2.33 -6.38 16.10
N ALA A 53 -3.23 -6.03 17.01
CA ALA A 53 -4.66 -5.91 16.69
C ALA A 53 -4.94 -4.84 15.63
N PHE A 54 -4.27 -3.68 15.70
CA PHE A 54 -4.37 -2.65 14.67
C PHE A 54 -3.79 -3.11 13.32
N LEU A 55 -2.64 -3.78 13.31
CA LEU A 55 -2.03 -4.33 12.09
C LEU A 55 -2.94 -5.36 11.42
N LYS A 56 -3.54 -6.28 12.19
CA LYS A 56 -4.57 -7.20 11.67
C LYS A 56 -5.82 -6.46 11.16
N GLY A 57 -6.20 -5.36 11.81
CA GLY A 57 -7.26 -4.48 11.35
C GLY A 57 -6.96 -3.82 9.99
N TYR A 58 -5.75 -3.30 9.82
CA TYR A 58 -5.26 -2.79 8.54
C TYR A 58 -5.22 -3.90 7.49
N ALA A 59 -4.71 -5.08 7.85
CA ALA A 59 -4.65 -6.23 6.94
C ALA A 59 -6.05 -6.63 6.43
N PHE A 60 -7.05 -6.56 7.29
CA PHE A 60 -8.44 -6.82 6.93
C PHE A 60 -8.96 -5.75 5.97
N GLY A 61 -8.80 -4.47 6.31
CA GLY A 61 -9.18 -3.35 5.46
C GLY A 61 -8.52 -3.39 4.08
N ASP A 62 -7.23 -3.72 4.04
CA ASP A 62 -6.48 -3.84 2.80
C ASP A 62 -6.98 -5.00 1.94
N THR A 63 -7.27 -6.15 2.55
CA THR A 63 -7.75 -7.34 1.86
C THR A 63 -9.11 -7.14 1.22
N ILE A 64 -10.05 -6.47 1.92
CA ILE A 64 -11.42 -6.31 1.42
C ILE A 64 -11.62 -5.04 0.59
N PHE A 65 -10.72 -4.06 0.69
CA PHE A 65 -10.91 -2.75 0.06
C PHE A 65 -9.72 -2.32 -0.79
N TYR A 66 -8.54 -2.12 -0.19
CA TYR A 66 -7.40 -1.54 -0.90
C TYR A 66 -6.90 -2.42 -2.05
N ILE A 67 -6.66 -3.71 -1.80
CA ILE A 67 -6.21 -4.67 -2.82
C ILE A 67 -7.25 -4.78 -3.96
N PRO A 68 -8.55 -4.96 -3.69
CA PRO A 68 -9.58 -4.92 -4.74
C PRO A 68 -9.57 -3.63 -5.55
N LEU A 69 -9.41 -2.45 -4.92
CA LEU A 69 -9.30 -1.18 -5.64
C LEU A 69 -8.06 -1.12 -6.54
N LEU A 70 -6.91 -1.62 -6.08
CA LEU A 70 -5.70 -1.73 -6.90
C LEU A 70 -5.95 -2.63 -8.12
N VAL A 71 -6.52 -3.82 -7.91
CA VAL A 71 -6.79 -4.79 -8.98
C VAL A 71 -7.77 -4.23 -10.00
N LEU A 72 -8.90 -3.65 -9.54
CA LEU A 72 -9.86 -2.98 -10.42
C LEU A 72 -9.22 -1.79 -11.13
N GLY A 73 -8.41 -1.00 -10.43
CA GLY A 73 -7.64 0.10 -11.00
C GLY A 73 -6.76 -0.36 -12.15
N ILE A 74 -5.95 -1.40 -11.95
CA ILE A 74 -5.07 -1.99 -12.97
C ILE A 74 -5.89 -2.45 -14.18
N ILE A 75 -6.91 -3.29 -13.96
CA ILE A 75 -7.72 -3.86 -15.05
C ILE A 75 -8.44 -2.76 -15.81
N GLY A 76 -9.07 -1.83 -15.10
CA GLY A 76 -9.86 -0.76 -15.70
C GLY A 76 -9.00 0.25 -16.45
N LEU A 77 -7.82 0.61 -15.94
CA LEU A 77 -6.85 1.45 -16.66
C LEU A 77 -6.32 0.75 -17.91
N ILE A 78 -5.98 -0.54 -17.83
CA ILE A 78 -5.54 -1.33 -19.00
C ILE A 78 -6.63 -1.36 -20.08
N LYS A 79 -7.90 -1.49 -19.68
CA LYS A 79 -9.09 -1.52 -20.55
C LYS A 79 -9.66 -0.13 -20.89
N ARG A 80 -9.04 0.96 -20.43
CA ARG A 80 -9.49 2.35 -20.62
C ARG A 80 -10.93 2.61 -20.18
N ARG A 81 -11.28 2.18 -18.96
CA ARG A 81 -12.60 2.37 -18.39
C ARG A 81 -12.57 3.41 -17.27
N LYS A 82 -13.61 4.26 -17.19
CA LYS A 82 -13.78 5.29 -16.14
C LYS A 82 -13.68 4.72 -14.73
N TRP A 83 -14.30 3.57 -14.48
CA TRP A 83 -14.24 2.95 -13.16
C TRP A 83 -12.80 2.58 -12.76
N GLY A 84 -11.93 2.22 -13.71
CA GLY A 84 -10.51 1.97 -13.44
C GLY A 84 -9.76 3.21 -12.99
N LEU A 85 -10.08 4.37 -13.58
CA LEU A 85 -9.53 5.66 -13.17
C LEU A 85 -9.87 5.94 -11.70
N TYR A 86 -11.15 5.82 -11.32
CA TYR A 86 -11.59 6.09 -9.95
C TYR A 86 -11.06 5.05 -8.95
N SER A 87 -11.07 3.77 -9.31
CA SER A 87 -10.52 2.71 -8.45
C SER A 87 -9.02 2.89 -8.21
N MET A 88 -8.24 3.18 -9.25
CA MET A 88 -6.81 3.43 -9.09
C MET A 88 -6.55 4.72 -8.28
N PHE A 89 -7.32 5.79 -8.52
CA PHE A 89 -7.15 7.02 -7.74
C PHE A 89 -7.44 6.80 -6.25
N GLY A 90 -8.48 6.03 -5.92
CA GLY A 90 -8.79 5.64 -4.55
C GLY A 90 -7.67 4.80 -3.92
N ALA A 91 -7.17 3.80 -4.64
CA ALA A 91 -6.02 3.00 -4.22
C ALA A 91 -4.78 3.87 -3.94
N LEU A 92 -4.42 4.77 -4.86
CA LEU A 92 -3.28 5.67 -4.69
C LEU A 92 -3.46 6.64 -3.51
N THR A 93 -4.69 7.04 -3.20
CA THR A 93 -4.99 7.85 -2.00
C THR A 93 -4.67 7.06 -0.73
N ILE A 94 -5.08 5.78 -0.69
CA ILE A 94 -4.73 4.87 0.41
C ILE A 94 -3.21 4.72 0.49
N SER A 95 -2.52 4.54 -0.64
CA SER A 95 -1.04 4.49 -0.72
C SER A 95 -0.33 5.74 -0.19
N VAL A 96 -1.01 6.87 -0.02
CA VAL A 96 -0.45 8.07 0.63
C VAL A 96 -0.84 8.12 2.11
N TYR A 97 -2.10 7.81 2.42
CA TYR A 97 -2.65 7.93 3.77
C TYR A 97 -2.02 6.95 4.77
N TRP A 98 -1.97 5.66 4.44
CA TRP A 98 -1.53 4.65 5.40
C TRP A 98 -0.05 4.79 5.75
N PRO A 99 0.90 5.00 4.81
CA PRO A 99 2.30 5.11 5.18
C PRO A 99 2.55 6.39 5.99
N ALA A 100 1.85 7.49 5.69
CA ALA A 100 1.94 8.72 6.47
C ALA A 100 1.49 8.49 7.92
N THR A 101 0.42 7.73 8.12
CA THR A 101 -0.12 7.40 9.45
C THR A 101 0.88 6.56 10.24
N ILE A 102 1.45 5.51 9.63
CA ILE A 102 2.43 4.64 10.28
C ILE A 102 3.74 5.38 10.60
N LEU A 103 4.27 6.15 9.64
CA LEU A 103 5.48 6.95 9.85
C LEU A 103 5.30 7.96 11.00
N TYR A 104 4.14 8.61 11.06
CA TYR A 104 3.85 9.55 12.14
C TYR A 104 3.71 8.86 13.49
N ALA A 105 3.03 7.71 13.55
CA ALA A 105 2.91 6.90 14.77
C ALA A 105 4.28 6.50 15.33
N ILE A 106 5.17 5.98 14.47
CA ILE A 106 6.56 5.64 14.83
C ILE A 106 7.32 6.88 15.29
N PHE A 107 7.10 8.03 14.64
CA PHE A 107 7.77 9.27 15.00
C PHE A 107 7.42 9.73 16.42
N ILE A 108 6.14 9.65 16.81
CA ILE A 108 5.66 10.14 18.12
C ILE A 108 5.86 9.15 19.26
N GLU A 109 5.85 7.84 19.00
CA GLU A 109 5.89 6.80 20.06
C GLU A 109 7.02 5.78 19.85
N ARG A 110 8.27 6.27 19.83
CA ARG A 110 9.47 5.44 19.65
C ARG A 110 9.77 4.50 20.82
N THR A 111 9.18 4.74 21.99
CA THR A 111 9.37 3.91 23.18
C THR A 111 8.40 2.74 23.25
N ALA A 112 7.20 2.90 22.68
CA ALA A 112 6.20 1.85 22.57
C ALA A 112 6.34 1.02 21.29
N ILE A 113 6.84 1.63 20.20
CA ILE A 113 7.10 0.96 18.92
C ILE A 113 8.60 0.70 18.81
N THR A 114 9.04 -0.47 19.24
CA THR A 114 10.45 -0.86 19.34
C THR A 114 10.86 -1.74 18.16
N LEU A 115 10.66 -1.25 16.94
CA LEU A 115 11.09 -1.95 15.73
C LEU A 115 12.59 -2.24 15.78
N THR A 116 12.99 -3.35 15.15
CA THR A 116 14.42 -3.61 14.91
C THR A 116 15.05 -2.50 14.05
N PRO A 117 16.37 -2.24 14.18
CA PRO A 117 17.06 -1.21 13.38
C PRO A 117 16.85 -1.37 11.87
N ASP A 118 16.86 -2.62 11.37
CA ASP A 118 16.64 -2.91 9.97
C ASP A 118 15.24 -2.51 9.52
N LYS A 119 14.20 -2.82 10.31
CA LYS A 119 12.83 -2.39 10.02
C LYS A 119 12.67 -0.87 10.09
N TYR A 120 13.32 -0.20 11.05
CA TYR A 120 13.32 1.27 11.10
C TYR A 120 13.84 1.89 9.81
N ILE A 121 14.94 1.36 9.28
CA ILE A 121 15.52 1.82 8.00
C ILE A 121 14.58 1.49 6.85
N SER A 122 14.07 0.26 6.77
CA SER A 122 13.15 -0.16 5.72
C SER A 122 11.89 0.70 5.70
N PHE A 123 11.27 0.98 6.84
CA PHE A 123 10.07 1.81 6.94
C PHE A 123 10.36 3.24 6.53
N SER A 124 11.47 3.82 6.99
CA SER A 124 11.85 5.20 6.68
C SER A 124 12.18 5.43 5.20
N ILE A 125 12.39 4.37 4.42
CA ILE A 125 12.69 4.46 2.98
C ILE A 125 11.46 4.02 2.16
N LEU A 126 10.92 2.82 2.43
CA LEU A 126 9.85 2.24 1.63
C LEU A 126 8.54 3.03 1.76
N LEU A 127 8.17 3.42 2.98
CA LEU A 127 6.89 4.12 3.20
C LEU A 127 6.86 5.49 2.50
N PRO A 128 7.91 6.34 2.58
CA PRO A 128 7.94 7.56 1.77
C PRO A 128 7.94 7.31 0.26
N LEU A 129 8.61 6.26 -0.22
CA LEU A 129 8.59 5.92 -1.65
C LEU A 129 7.17 5.55 -2.12
N ILE A 130 6.42 4.79 -1.32
CA ILE A 130 5.01 4.46 -1.61
C ILE A 130 4.14 5.72 -1.60
N MET A 131 4.37 6.67 -0.67
CA MET A 131 3.67 7.95 -0.67
C MET A 131 3.97 8.77 -1.94
N VAL A 132 5.24 8.89 -2.32
CA VAL A 132 5.64 9.60 -3.55
C VAL A 132 5.01 8.94 -4.77
N TYR A 133 5.01 7.61 -4.84
CA TYR A 133 4.31 6.85 -5.87
C TYR A 133 2.82 7.19 -5.92
N GLY A 134 2.13 7.19 -4.77
CA GLY A 134 0.72 7.55 -4.66
C GLY A 134 0.42 8.96 -5.19
N LEU A 135 1.20 9.95 -4.76
CA LEU A 135 1.07 11.35 -5.19
C LEU A 135 1.32 11.53 -6.69
N LEU A 136 2.42 10.97 -7.20
CA LEU A 136 2.77 11.07 -8.63
C LEU A 136 1.76 10.31 -9.50
N GLY A 137 1.28 9.16 -9.05
CA GLY A 137 0.22 8.39 -9.71
C GLY A 137 -1.08 9.19 -9.81
N MET A 138 -1.51 9.82 -8.71
CA MET A 138 -2.71 10.67 -8.71
C MET A 138 -2.56 11.86 -9.65
N LEU A 139 -1.40 12.54 -9.64
CA LEU A 139 -1.10 13.63 -10.57
C LEU A 139 -1.12 13.17 -12.03
N TYR A 140 -0.53 12.00 -12.31
CA TYR A 140 -0.54 11.38 -13.62
C TYR A 140 -1.97 11.12 -14.10
N LEU A 141 -2.80 10.45 -13.29
CA LEU A 141 -4.19 10.16 -13.63
C LEU A 141 -5.02 11.43 -13.81
N TYR A 142 -4.82 12.44 -12.97
CA TYR A 142 -5.51 13.73 -13.10
C TYR A 142 -5.21 14.42 -14.44
N ARG A 143 -3.94 14.41 -14.87
CA ARG A 143 -3.52 15.00 -16.15
C ARG A 143 -4.06 14.24 -17.37
N HIS A 144 -4.25 12.93 -17.25
CA HIS A 144 -4.68 12.05 -18.35
C HIS A 144 -6.15 11.60 -18.23
N LYS A 145 -6.95 12.18 -17.33
CA LYS A 145 -8.34 11.76 -17.07
C LYS A 145 -9.23 11.81 -18.32
N LYS A 146 -8.96 12.73 -19.25
CA LYS A 146 -9.71 12.88 -20.52
C LYS A 146 -9.59 11.66 -21.43
N GLU A 147 -8.56 10.84 -21.26
CA GLU A 147 -8.35 9.61 -22.04
C GLU A 147 -9.31 8.48 -21.68
N TYR A 148 -10.01 8.62 -20.55
CA TYR A 148 -10.95 7.65 -20.01
C TYR A 148 -12.40 8.14 -20.16
N ASN A 149 -12.66 9.16 -20.99
CA ASN A 149 -13.99 9.72 -21.23
C ASN A 149 -14.92 8.82 -22.05
#